data_AF-A0A2R6G852-F1
#
_entry.id   AF-A0A2R6G852-F1
#
_cell.length_a   1.000
_cell.length_b   1.000
_cell.length_c   1.000
_cell.angle_alpha   90.00
_cell.angle_beta   90.00
_cell.angle_gamma   90.00
#
_symmetry.space_group_name_H-M   'P 1'
#
loop_
_entity.id
_entity.type
_entity.pdbx_description
1 polymer ?
#
loop_
_entity_poly.entity_id
_entity_poly.type
_entity_poly.pdbx_seq_one_letter_code
_entity_poly.pdbx_strand_id
1 'polypeptide(L)'
;MDRRRNGRPTAREYGPRTPRRGQRRGVDRRAEPRRPGDGGGDGTGPARPGPGVPRTADRGATGAAGDLGRGLAGRGRRAESPTPPYESLYRDGQLYSSTTTEVRRGYLAAGVDVDDGESNEPPDHLGIELQFLALLCEYAADPDAGELSRSRARDAQEWFLDDHLLTWIVGLRGQVLQADPPEFYRALLDLTVETLQAHRRALHEIRADEP
;
A
#
# COMPACT_ATOMS: atom_id res chain seq x y z
N MET A 1 1.44 -47.83 22.02
CA MET A 1 2.24 -48.87 21.34
C MET A 1 1.28 -49.50 20.35
N ASP A 2 1.46 -49.55 19.04
CA ASP A 2 2.64 -49.54 18.19
C ASP A 2 2.27 -48.99 16.79
N ARG A 3 3.28 -48.49 16.08
CA ARG A 3 3.29 -47.77 14.81
C ARG A 3 3.30 -48.73 13.62
N ARG A 4 2.66 -48.41 12.49
CA ARG A 4 3.13 -48.54 11.07
C ARG A 4 2.17 -47.70 10.20
N ARG A 5 2.50 -46.50 9.68
CA ARG A 5 3.40 -46.12 8.57
C ARG A 5 3.15 -46.91 7.28
N ASN A 6 2.60 -46.23 6.27
CA ASN A 6 2.78 -46.36 4.80
C ASN A 6 1.68 -45.52 4.13
N GLY A 7 1.88 -44.67 3.12
CA GLY A 7 3.03 -44.26 2.33
C GLY A 7 2.49 -43.38 1.19
N ARG A 8 2.98 -42.14 1.06
CA ARG A 8 2.75 -41.29 -0.13
C ARG A 8 3.54 -41.86 -1.32
N PRO A 9 3.00 -41.86 -2.55
CA PRO A 9 3.83 -41.98 -3.74
C PRO A 9 4.28 -40.60 -4.24
N THR A 10 5.59 -40.42 -4.34
CA THR A 10 6.25 -39.37 -5.14
C THR A 10 7.02 -40.06 -6.26
N ALA A 11 6.79 -39.66 -7.51
CA ALA A 11 7.69 -39.89 -8.64
C ALA A 11 8.37 -38.53 -8.93
N ARG A 12 9.71 -38.35 -8.85
CA ARG A 12 10.76 -38.83 -9.78
C ARG A 12 10.31 -38.68 -11.24
N GLU A 13 11.05 -38.14 -12.19
CA GLU A 13 12.46 -37.77 -12.33
C GLU A 13 12.50 -37.26 -13.77
N TYR A 14 13.02 -36.07 -14.10
CA TYR A 14 13.65 -35.86 -15.41
C TYR A 14 14.55 -34.64 -15.37
N GLY A 15 15.85 -34.91 -15.47
CA GLY A 15 16.84 -34.00 -16.01
C GLY A 15 17.82 -34.82 -16.87
N PRO A 16 18.50 -34.19 -17.83
CA PRO A 16 19.89 -34.52 -18.13
C PRO A 16 20.76 -33.25 -18.14
N ARG A 17 21.76 -33.17 -17.27
CA ARG A 17 23.18 -33.51 -17.52
C ARG A 17 23.92 -32.53 -18.45
N THR A 18 24.66 -31.63 -17.81
CA THR A 18 25.83 -30.90 -18.34
C THR A 18 26.98 -31.82 -18.74
N PRO A 19 27.88 -31.38 -19.63
CA PRO A 19 29.29 -31.75 -19.60
C PRO A 19 30.17 -30.59 -19.11
N ARG A 20 31.08 -30.90 -18.17
CA ARG A 20 32.23 -30.05 -17.80
C ARG A 20 33.46 -30.46 -18.63
N ARG A 21 34.31 -29.46 -18.91
CA ARG A 21 35.75 -29.36 -18.57
C ARG A 21 36.65 -29.04 -19.77
N GLY A 22 37.42 -27.95 -19.64
CA GLY A 22 38.59 -27.66 -20.46
C GLY A 22 39.25 -26.35 -20.00
N GLN A 23 40.46 -26.45 -19.46
CA GLN A 23 41.20 -25.39 -18.77
C GLN A 23 42.46 -25.07 -19.59
N ARG A 24 42.86 -23.78 -19.69
CA ARG A 24 44.21 -23.21 -19.48
C ARG A 24 44.57 -22.03 -20.43
N ARG A 25 45.08 -20.95 -19.80
CA ARG A 25 46.26 -20.06 -20.11
C ARG A 25 46.32 -19.42 -21.51
N GLY A 26 46.74 -18.16 -21.73
CA GLY A 26 47.24 -17.03 -20.93
C GLY A 26 47.85 -15.98 -21.89
N VAL A 27 47.85 -14.70 -21.48
CA VAL A 27 48.79 -13.58 -21.78
C VAL A 27 49.21 -13.31 -23.25
N ASP A 28 48.84 -12.15 -23.84
CA ASP A 28 49.63 -10.89 -23.88
C ASP A 28 49.14 -9.89 -24.98
N ARG A 29 49.18 -8.59 -24.63
CA ARG A 29 49.48 -7.35 -25.40
C ARG A 29 48.88 -6.99 -26.79
N ARG A 30 48.31 -5.77 -26.75
CA ARG A 30 48.51 -4.58 -27.63
C ARG A 30 47.81 -4.49 -29.01
N ALA A 31 47.18 -3.32 -29.16
CA ALA A 31 47.17 -2.38 -30.30
C ALA A 31 45.83 -2.18 -31.04
N GLU A 32 45.27 -0.99 -30.84
CA GLU A 32 44.33 -0.26 -31.73
C GLU A 32 45.01 0.13 -33.07
N PRO A 33 44.29 0.37 -34.20
CA PRO A 33 43.51 1.61 -34.40
C PRO A 33 42.24 1.60 -35.31
N ARG A 34 41.27 2.45 -34.91
CA ARG A 34 40.35 3.40 -35.62
C ARG A 34 39.58 3.07 -36.93
N ARG A 35 38.22 3.18 -36.79
CA ARG A 35 37.16 3.94 -37.55
C ARG A 35 36.83 3.58 -39.03
N PRO A 36 35.70 4.05 -39.63
CA PRO A 36 34.33 4.41 -39.14
C PRO A 36 33.19 3.75 -39.98
N GLY A 37 31.92 3.86 -39.58
CA GLY A 37 30.81 3.51 -40.48
C GLY A 37 29.39 3.67 -39.89
N ASP A 38 28.60 4.47 -40.60
CA ASP A 38 27.16 4.75 -40.56
C ASP A 38 26.18 3.66 -40.06
N GLY A 39 25.03 4.13 -39.56
CA GLY A 39 23.77 3.38 -39.64
C GLY A 39 22.79 3.69 -38.53
N GLY A 40 21.75 4.49 -38.84
CA GLY A 40 20.69 4.89 -37.92
C GLY A 40 19.84 3.73 -37.38
N GLY A 41 19.19 4.00 -36.25
CA GLY A 41 18.25 3.08 -35.60
C GLY A 41 17.18 3.86 -34.85
N ASP A 42 16.00 3.86 -35.45
CA ASP A 42 14.64 4.07 -34.93
C ASP A 42 14.44 4.61 -33.50
N GLY A 43 13.96 5.85 -33.44
CA GLY A 43 13.29 6.40 -32.28
C GLY A 43 11.91 5.78 -32.09
N THR A 44 11.81 4.76 -31.25
CA THR A 44 10.55 4.32 -30.64
C THR A 44 10.55 4.74 -29.17
N GLY A 45 10.13 5.98 -28.91
CA GLY A 45 9.78 6.43 -27.56
C GLY A 45 8.32 6.08 -27.26
N PRO A 46 7.97 5.46 -26.12
CA PRO A 46 6.59 5.17 -25.80
C PRO A 46 5.79 6.44 -25.53
N ALA A 47 4.55 6.40 -26.02
CA ALA A 47 3.57 7.47 -26.03
C ALA A 47 3.20 7.98 -24.62
N ARG A 48 3.05 9.30 -24.52
CA ARG A 48 2.41 10.00 -23.41
C ARG A 48 0.89 9.75 -23.45
N PRO A 49 0.22 9.49 -22.32
CA PRO A 49 -1.22 9.72 -22.21
C PRO A 49 -1.50 11.16 -21.71
N GLY A 50 -2.45 11.83 -22.37
CA GLY A 50 -3.27 12.91 -21.79
C GLY A 50 -4.75 12.55 -21.98
N PRO A 51 -5.73 13.44 -21.69
CA PRO A 51 -5.71 14.68 -20.91
C PRO A 51 -6.43 14.47 -19.54
N GLY A 52 -6.06 15.13 -18.44
CA GLY A 52 -6.39 16.53 -18.15
C GLY A 52 -7.51 16.62 -17.11
N VAL A 53 -7.21 16.36 -15.84
CA VAL A 53 -8.10 16.69 -14.72
C VAL A 53 -7.95 18.19 -14.41
N PRO A 54 -9.02 18.96 -14.21
CA PRO A 54 -8.91 20.39 -13.91
C PRO A 54 -8.16 20.63 -12.60
N ARG A 55 -7.07 21.40 -12.69
CA ARG A 55 -6.35 21.93 -11.53
C ARG A 55 -7.09 23.17 -11.06
N THR A 56 -7.93 23.07 -10.04
CA THR A 56 -8.46 24.24 -9.34
C THR A 56 -7.51 24.64 -8.22
N ALA A 57 -7.14 25.91 -8.25
CA ALA A 57 -6.17 26.54 -7.38
C ALA A 57 -6.68 26.73 -5.94
N ASP A 58 -5.75 26.59 -5.02
CA ASP A 58 -5.51 27.40 -3.82
C ASP A 58 -6.75 27.92 -3.06
N ARG A 59 -7.06 27.24 -1.94
CA ARG A 59 -7.50 27.91 -0.72
C ARG A 59 -6.83 27.24 0.48
N GLY A 60 -5.94 27.99 1.12
CA GLY A 60 -5.36 27.63 2.40
C GLY A 60 -6.40 27.39 3.49
N ALA A 61 -6.16 26.34 4.27
CA ALA A 61 -6.66 26.17 5.62
C ALA A 61 -5.55 25.52 6.45
N THR A 62 -4.73 26.40 7.03
CA THR A 62 -4.13 26.33 8.39
C THR A 62 -4.08 24.97 9.08
N GLY A 63 -2.86 24.64 9.52
CA GLY A 63 -2.50 23.40 10.17
C GLY A 63 -3.25 23.07 11.46
N ALA A 64 -3.50 21.77 11.61
CA ALA A 64 -3.71 21.08 12.88
C ALA A 64 -3.50 19.56 12.69
N ALA A 65 -2.41 19.15 12.04
CA ALA A 65 -2.06 17.74 11.83
C ALA A 65 -0.80 17.32 12.62
N GLY A 66 -0.58 17.95 13.79
CA GLY A 66 0.71 17.87 14.50
C GLY A 66 0.74 17.09 15.82
N ASP A 67 -0.39 16.59 16.36
CA ASP A 67 -0.40 16.17 17.78
C ASP A 67 -1.16 14.88 18.12
N LEU A 68 -1.38 13.99 17.16
CA LEU A 68 -1.98 12.66 17.43
C LEU A 68 -0.95 11.56 17.71
N GLY A 69 0.35 11.82 17.50
CA GLY A 69 1.43 10.83 17.76
C GLY A 69 2.04 10.88 19.17
N ARG A 70 1.69 11.87 19.99
CA ARG A 70 2.44 12.15 21.24
C ARG A 70 1.84 11.51 22.51
N GLY A 71 0.74 10.76 22.39
CA GLY A 71 0.06 10.09 23.51
C GLY A 71 0.63 8.73 23.90
N LEU A 72 1.42 8.09 23.04
CA LEU A 72 2.03 6.76 23.30
C LEU A 72 3.52 6.82 23.65
N ALA A 73 4.13 8.01 23.56
CA ALA A 73 5.53 8.21 23.88
C ALA A 73 5.71 8.56 25.36
N GLY A 74 5.72 7.52 26.20
CA GLY A 74 6.34 7.61 27.52
C GLY A 74 7.77 8.13 27.39
N ARG A 75 8.11 9.17 28.17
CA ARG A 75 9.41 9.85 28.15
C ARG A 75 10.56 8.83 28.21
N GLY A 76 11.52 8.97 27.28
CA GLY A 76 12.90 8.54 27.52
C GLY A 76 13.18 7.06 27.28
N ARG A 77 12.81 6.56 26.11
CA ARG A 77 13.47 5.54 25.27
C ARG A 77 12.67 5.55 23.96
N ARG A 78 13.27 5.22 22.81
CA ARG A 78 12.50 4.86 21.60
C ARG A 78 11.69 3.61 21.97
N ALA A 79 10.56 3.81 22.64
CA ALA A 79 9.62 2.75 22.93
C ALA A 79 8.95 2.50 21.59
N GLU A 80 9.44 1.47 20.89
CA GLU A 80 8.64 0.76 19.91
C GLU A 80 7.27 0.57 20.57
N SER A 81 6.25 1.29 20.09
CA SER A 81 4.88 0.97 20.47
C SER A 81 4.74 -0.52 20.20
N PRO A 82 4.28 -1.34 21.15
CA PRO A 82 4.11 -2.76 20.90
C PRO A 82 3.07 -3.01 19.79
N THR A 83 2.34 -1.98 19.39
CA THR A 83 1.25 -2.01 18.40
C THR A 83 1.32 -0.79 17.48
N PRO A 84 2.38 -0.68 16.67
CA PRO A 84 2.52 0.46 15.77
C PRO A 84 1.41 0.37 14.68
N PRO A 85 0.68 1.45 14.39
CA PRO A 85 -0.51 1.41 13.54
C PRO A 85 -0.15 1.58 12.06
N TYR A 86 0.66 0.67 11.51
CA TYR A 86 1.03 0.65 10.10
C TYR A 86 0.58 -0.65 9.45
N GLU A 87 -0.17 -0.58 8.35
CA GLU A 87 -0.72 -1.75 7.67
C GLU A 87 0.36 -2.78 7.32
N SER A 88 1.49 -2.34 6.77
CA SER A 88 2.61 -3.20 6.36
C SER A 88 3.17 -4.08 7.47
N LEU A 89 3.09 -3.65 8.74
CA LEU A 89 3.54 -4.48 9.87
C LEU A 89 2.59 -5.64 10.17
N TYR A 90 1.29 -5.48 9.90
CA TYR A 90 0.30 -6.54 10.09
C TYR A 90 0.21 -7.48 8.89
N ARG A 91 0.36 -6.95 7.67
CA ARG A 91 0.28 -7.73 6.44
C ARG A 91 1.59 -8.40 6.06
N ASP A 92 2.69 -7.64 6.13
CA ASP A 92 3.98 -8.06 5.59
C ASP A 92 5.06 -8.24 6.67
N GLY A 93 4.79 -7.83 7.91
CA GLY A 93 5.71 -7.95 9.04
C GLY A 93 6.87 -6.95 9.05
N GLN A 94 6.86 -5.95 8.16
CA GLN A 94 7.92 -4.93 8.05
C GLN A 94 7.38 -3.63 7.46
N LEU A 95 7.94 -2.48 7.87
CA LEU A 95 7.61 -1.17 7.31
C LEU A 95 8.12 -1.02 5.86
N TYR A 96 7.49 -0.11 5.11
CA TYR A 96 7.88 0.26 3.74
C TYR A 96 7.91 -0.93 2.76
N SER A 97 6.89 -1.78 2.86
CA SER A 97 6.77 -3.00 2.07
C SER A 97 6.04 -2.77 0.75
N SER A 98 5.69 -3.87 0.05
CA SER A 98 4.79 -3.84 -1.10
C SER A 98 3.43 -3.24 -0.76
N THR A 99 2.90 -3.51 0.44
CA THR A 99 1.64 -2.93 0.92
C THR A 99 1.72 -1.40 1.01
N THR A 100 2.77 -0.86 1.61
CA THR A 100 3.01 0.59 1.66
C THR A 100 3.08 1.22 0.26
N THR A 101 3.66 0.49 -0.70
CA THR A 101 3.73 0.92 -2.11
C THR A 101 2.35 0.87 -2.79
N GLU A 102 1.51 -0.11 -2.47
CA GLU A 102 0.15 -0.26 -2.99
C GLU A 102 -0.76 0.87 -2.50
N VAL A 103 -0.76 1.14 -1.19
CA VAL A 103 -1.47 2.28 -0.58
C VAL A 103 -1.09 3.59 -1.27
N ARG A 104 0.22 3.83 -1.44
CA ARG A 104 0.73 5.01 -2.15
C ARG A 104 0.21 5.11 -3.59
N ARG A 105 0.12 4.00 -4.32
CA ARG A 105 -0.44 4.01 -5.67
C ARG A 105 -1.92 4.37 -5.68
N GLY A 106 -2.67 3.92 -4.67
CA GLY A 106 -4.06 4.34 -4.45
C GLY A 106 -4.18 5.86 -4.31
N TYR A 107 -3.34 6.46 -3.46
CA TYR A 107 -3.29 7.92 -3.28
C TYR A 107 -3.01 8.66 -4.59
N LEU A 108 -1.97 8.23 -5.33
CA LEU A 108 -1.61 8.84 -6.60
C LEU A 108 -2.71 8.69 -7.66
N ALA A 109 -3.42 7.56 -7.68
CA ALA A 109 -4.54 7.33 -8.60
C ALA A 109 -5.72 8.27 -8.31
N ALA A 110 -5.89 8.68 -7.06
CA ALA A 110 -6.86 9.69 -6.63
C ALA A 110 -6.35 11.14 -6.76
N GLY A 111 -5.12 11.34 -7.23
CA GLY A 111 -4.52 12.67 -7.40
C GLY A 111 -3.89 13.26 -6.13
N VAL A 112 -3.64 12.43 -5.12
CA VAL A 112 -2.96 12.82 -3.87
C VAL A 112 -1.49 12.41 -3.91
N ASP A 113 -0.61 13.38 -3.65
CA ASP A 113 0.81 13.11 -3.41
C ASP A 113 1.09 13.22 -1.91
N VAL A 114 1.55 12.13 -1.32
CA VAL A 114 1.87 12.05 0.11
C VAL A 114 3.38 12.10 0.40
N ASP A 115 4.21 12.29 -0.64
CA ASP A 115 5.66 12.51 -0.53
C ASP A 115 6.04 13.99 -0.73
N ASP A 116 5.19 14.92 -0.28
CA ASP A 116 5.45 16.36 -0.37
C ASP A 116 6.57 16.85 0.57
N GLY A 117 7.10 15.97 1.42
CA GLY A 117 8.16 16.24 2.37
C GLY A 117 7.69 16.87 3.69
N GLU A 118 6.38 17.02 3.89
CA GLU A 118 5.82 17.59 5.12
C GLU A 118 5.57 16.51 6.19
N SER A 119 5.29 15.27 5.79
CA SER A 119 5.07 14.14 6.70
C SER A 119 6.27 13.20 6.76
N ASN A 120 6.69 12.81 7.97
CA ASN A 120 7.70 11.78 8.21
C ASN A 120 7.07 10.40 8.53
N GLU A 121 5.74 10.28 8.39
CA GLU A 121 5.03 9.02 8.61
C GLU A 121 4.89 8.22 7.30
N PRO A 122 5.12 6.89 7.33
CA PRO A 122 4.75 6.00 6.24
C PRO A 122 3.29 6.21 5.77
N PRO A 123 3.02 6.12 4.45
CA PRO A 123 1.70 6.39 3.88
C PRO A 123 0.62 5.41 4.35
N ASP A 124 1.02 4.24 4.86
CA ASP A 124 0.18 3.18 5.40
C ASP A 124 -0.02 3.28 6.92
N HIS A 125 0.20 4.47 7.48
CA HIS A 125 -0.21 4.79 8.84
C HIS A 125 -1.74 4.93 8.93
N LEU A 126 -2.39 4.33 9.93
CA LEU A 126 -3.86 4.31 10.08
C LEU A 126 -4.50 5.69 9.90
N GLY A 127 -3.94 6.72 10.53
CA GLY A 127 -4.48 8.07 10.45
C GLY A 127 -4.48 8.64 9.02
N ILE A 128 -3.47 8.30 8.21
CA ILE A 128 -3.33 8.73 6.82
C ILE A 128 -4.31 7.94 5.94
N GLU A 129 -4.41 6.62 6.14
CA GLU A 129 -5.40 5.79 5.44
C GLU A 129 -6.84 6.25 5.71
N LEU A 130 -7.18 6.58 6.96
CA LEU A 130 -8.51 7.11 7.31
C LEU A 130 -8.78 8.47 6.66
N GLN A 131 -7.77 9.34 6.58
CA GLN A 131 -7.88 10.62 5.89
C GLN A 131 -8.12 10.41 4.38
N PHE A 132 -7.44 9.44 3.77
CA PHE A 132 -7.67 9.09 2.38
C PHE A 132 -9.08 8.56 2.13
N LEU A 133 -9.57 7.67 3.00
CA LEU A 133 -10.96 7.19 2.90
C LEU A 133 -11.95 8.35 2.97
N ALA A 134 -11.74 9.31 3.88
CA ALA A 134 -12.58 10.51 3.99
C ALA A 134 -12.57 11.35 2.71
N LEU A 135 -11.41 11.53 2.06
CA LEU A 135 -11.31 12.22 0.77
C LEU A 135 -12.11 11.50 -0.33
N LEU A 136 -12.04 10.17 -0.39
CA LEU A 136 -12.83 9.41 -1.35
C LEU A 136 -14.34 9.56 -1.11
N CYS A 137 -14.77 9.70 0.15
CA CYS A 137 -16.15 10.02 0.50
C CYS A 137 -16.55 11.41 -0.01
N GLU A 138 -15.68 12.41 0.12
CA GLU A 138 -15.91 13.76 -0.44
C GLU A 138 -16.08 13.70 -1.96
N TYR A 139 -15.24 12.95 -2.67
CA TYR A 139 -15.37 12.76 -4.12
C TYR A 139 -16.66 12.06 -4.54
N ALA A 140 -17.15 11.11 -3.74
CA ALA A 140 -18.43 10.45 -4.00
C ALA A 140 -19.65 11.34 -3.68
N ALA A 141 -19.49 12.32 -2.78
CA ALA A 141 -20.55 13.23 -2.35
C ALA A 141 -20.57 14.55 -3.12
N ASP A 142 -19.55 14.83 -3.95
CA ASP A 142 -19.45 16.06 -4.74
C ASP A 142 -20.69 16.25 -5.64
N PRO A 143 -21.51 17.30 -5.42
CA PRO A 143 -22.71 17.55 -6.21
C PRO A 143 -22.40 18.00 -7.64
N ASP A 144 -21.19 18.52 -7.90
CA ASP A 144 -20.75 18.99 -9.20
C ASP A 144 -20.13 17.85 -10.04
N ALA A 145 -19.82 16.71 -9.39
CA ALA A 145 -19.31 15.53 -10.06
C ALA A 145 -20.40 14.73 -10.78
N GLY A 146 -20.13 14.33 -12.03
CA GLY A 146 -21.00 13.41 -12.76
C GLY A 146 -21.05 12.01 -12.13
N GLU A 147 -22.12 11.27 -12.41
CA GLU A 147 -22.35 9.94 -11.80
C GLU A 147 -21.17 8.98 -11.98
N LEU A 148 -20.55 8.95 -13.16
CA LEU A 148 -19.38 8.11 -13.41
C LEU A 148 -18.21 8.41 -12.46
N SER A 149 -17.98 9.70 -12.13
CA SER A 149 -16.92 10.09 -11.20
C SER A 149 -17.25 9.67 -9.76
N ARG A 150 -18.51 9.86 -9.35
CA ARG A 150 -18.98 9.45 -8.01
C ARG A 150 -18.96 7.94 -7.84
N SER A 151 -19.35 7.20 -8.87
CA SER A 151 -19.28 5.73 -8.93
C SER A 151 -17.82 5.25 -8.80
N ARG A 152 -16.88 5.84 -9.55
CA ARG A 152 -15.44 5.52 -9.40
C ARG A 152 -14.90 5.83 -8.00
N ALA A 153 -15.37 6.91 -7.37
CA ALA A 153 -14.99 7.21 -5.99
C ALA A 153 -15.52 6.14 -5.02
N ARG A 154 -16.76 5.65 -5.21
CA ARG A 154 -17.31 4.54 -4.43
C ARG A 154 -16.55 3.23 -4.66
N ASP A 155 -16.14 2.95 -5.91
CA ASP A 155 -15.30 1.78 -6.22
C ASP A 155 -13.95 1.85 -5.51
N ALA A 156 -13.33 3.04 -5.51
CA ALA A 156 -12.08 3.26 -4.79
C ALA A 156 -12.26 3.10 -3.26
N GLN A 157 -13.38 3.56 -2.69
CA GLN A 157 -13.68 3.36 -1.27
C GLN A 157 -13.81 1.87 -0.93
N GLU A 158 -14.53 1.09 -1.75
CA GLU A 158 -14.70 -0.34 -1.53
C GLU A 158 -13.37 -1.08 -1.61
N TRP A 159 -12.58 -0.84 -2.66
CA TRP A 159 -11.23 -1.40 -2.78
C TRP A 159 -10.38 -1.06 -1.56
N PHE A 160 -10.38 0.21 -1.14
CA PHE A 160 -9.55 0.63 -0.01
C PHE A 160 -10.04 0.06 1.34
N LEU A 161 -11.35 -0.17 1.49
CA LEU A 161 -11.87 -0.85 2.68
C LEU A 161 -11.51 -2.34 2.68
N ASP A 162 -11.70 -3.02 1.55
CA ASP A 162 -11.64 -4.48 1.46
C ASP A 162 -10.21 -5.02 1.32
N ASP A 163 -9.38 -4.32 0.55
CA ASP A 163 -8.00 -4.72 0.27
C ASP A 163 -6.99 -4.03 1.22
N HIS A 164 -7.41 -2.98 1.94
CA HIS A 164 -6.56 -2.30 2.92
C HIS A 164 -7.18 -2.27 4.31
N LEU A 165 -7.93 -1.22 4.68
CA LEU A 165 -8.29 -0.92 6.08
C LEU A 165 -8.86 -2.11 6.87
N LEU A 166 -9.78 -2.89 6.30
CA LEU A 166 -10.43 -4.02 6.99
C LEU A 166 -9.56 -5.29 7.06
N THR A 167 -8.48 -5.37 6.28
CA THR A 167 -7.57 -6.52 6.30
C THR A 167 -6.73 -6.59 7.58
N TRP A 168 -6.48 -5.44 8.22
CA TRP A 168 -5.48 -5.34 9.29
C TRP A 168 -6.00 -4.67 10.56
N ILE A 169 -7.01 -3.80 10.49
CA ILE A 169 -7.51 -3.03 11.65
C ILE A 169 -8.01 -3.93 12.79
N VAL A 170 -8.58 -5.09 12.47
CA VAL A 170 -9.02 -6.08 13.48
C VAL A 170 -7.82 -6.68 14.21
N GLY A 171 -6.70 -6.89 13.50
CA GLY A 171 -5.43 -7.33 14.07
C GLY A 171 -4.82 -6.28 14.99
N LEU A 172 -4.76 -5.02 14.54
CA LEU A 172 -4.34 -3.88 15.37
C LEU A 172 -5.17 -3.81 16.65
N ARG A 173 -6.50 -3.80 16.53
CA ARG A 173 -7.41 -3.79 17.67
C ARG A 173 -7.13 -4.94 18.63
N GLY A 174 -6.96 -6.15 18.12
CA GLY A 174 -6.63 -7.33 18.92
C GLY A 174 -5.36 -7.12 19.75
N GLN A 175 -4.28 -6.66 19.14
CA GLN A 175 -3.02 -6.42 19.84
C GLN A 175 -3.12 -5.26 20.84
N VAL A 176 -3.78 -4.15 20.46
CA VAL A 176 -3.93 -2.99 21.35
C VAL A 176 -4.71 -3.37 22.61
N LEU A 177 -5.78 -4.16 22.49
CA LEU A 177 -6.56 -4.63 23.64
C LEU A 177 -5.78 -5.57 24.56
N GLN A 178 -4.80 -6.32 24.05
CA GLN A 178 -3.91 -7.14 24.89
C GLN A 178 -2.93 -6.28 25.72
N ALA A 179 -2.67 -5.05 25.29
CA ALA A 179 -1.76 -4.13 25.97
C ALA A 179 -2.44 -3.31 27.09
N ASP A 180 -3.70 -3.61 27.42
CA ASP A 180 -4.52 -2.91 28.42
C ASP A 180 -4.48 -1.37 28.26
N PRO A 181 -4.97 -0.86 27.11
CA PRO A 181 -4.87 0.55 26.79
C PRO A 181 -5.85 1.36 27.67
N PRO A 182 -5.62 2.67 27.83
CA PRO A 182 -6.63 3.55 28.40
C PRO A 182 -7.99 3.39 27.69
N GLU A 183 -9.08 3.45 28.44
CA GLU A 183 -10.45 3.23 27.94
C GLU A 183 -10.78 4.10 26.71
N PHE A 184 -10.27 5.33 26.67
CA PHE A 184 -10.39 6.22 25.52
C PHE A 184 -9.90 5.58 24.21
N TYR A 185 -8.69 5.00 24.19
CA TYR A 185 -8.11 4.41 22.99
C TYR A 185 -8.78 3.10 22.61
N ARG A 186 -9.26 2.34 23.59
CA ARG A 186 -10.12 1.18 23.35
C ARG A 186 -11.40 1.60 22.64
N ALA A 187 -12.13 2.58 23.19
CA ALA A 187 -13.39 3.05 22.62
C ALA A 187 -13.19 3.66 21.22
N LEU A 188 -12.09 4.40 21.03
CA LEU A 188 -11.74 4.96 19.73
C LEU A 188 -11.51 3.87 18.68
N LEU A 189 -10.74 2.82 18.99
CA LEU A 189 -10.51 1.72 18.06
C LEU A 189 -11.77 0.90 17.79
N ASP A 190 -12.59 0.65 18.82
CA ASP A 190 -13.89 0.00 18.66
C ASP A 190 -14.77 0.82 17.69
N LEU A 191 -14.87 2.14 17.90
CA LEU A 191 -15.62 3.03 17.03
C LEU A 191 -15.07 3.03 15.59
N THR A 192 -13.76 3.09 15.41
CA THR A 192 -13.13 3.03 14.08
C THR A 192 -13.50 1.74 13.36
N VAL A 193 -13.34 0.58 13.99
CA VAL A 193 -13.68 -0.72 13.37
C VAL A 193 -15.15 -0.79 12.97
N GLU A 194 -16.05 -0.42 13.88
CA GLU A 194 -17.49 -0.43 13.59
C GLU A 194 -17.87 0.55 12.47
N THR A 195 -17.26 1.73 12.45
CA THR A 195 -17.49 2.74 11.40
C THR A 195 -17.06 2.21 10.03
N LEU A 196 -15.88 1.61 9.92
CA LEU A 196 -15.38 1.05 8.65
C LEU A 196 -16.28 -0.09 8.14
N GLN A 197 -16.73 -0.97 9.04
CA GLN A 197 -17.64 -2.05 8.67
C GLN A 197 -19.03 -1.53 8.27
N ALA A 198 -19.55 -0.53 8.97
CA ALA A 198 -20.80 0.12 8.61
C ALA A 198 -20.71 0.82 7.25
N HIS A 199 -19.60 1.51 6.98
CA HIS A 199 -19.34 2.15 5.70
C HIS A 199 -19.34 1.14 4.54
N ARG A 200 -18.64 0.01 4.71
CA ARG A 200 -18.63 -1.07 3.72
C ARG A 200 -20.05 -1.59 3.43
N ARG A 201 -20.88 -1.80 4.46
CA ARG A 201 -22.29 -2.21 4.29
C ARG A 201 -23.09 -1.18 3.49
N ALA A 202 -22.96 0.10 3.84
CA ALA A 202 -23.65 1.18 3.15
C ALA A 202 -23.27 1.27 1.67
N LEU A 203 -22.00 1.07 1.31
CA LEU A 203 -21.58 1.02 -0.10
C LEU A 203 -22.25 -0.10 -0.89
N HIS A 204 -22.40 -1.28 -0.29
CA HIS A 204 -23.10 -2.39 -0.93
C HIS A 204 -24.60 -2.12 -1.09
N GLU A 205 -25.23 -1.47 -0.11
CA GLU A 205 -26.63 -1.06 -0.18
C GLU A 205 -26.87 -0.06 -1.33
N ILE A 206 -26.03 0.97 -1.43
CA ILE A 206 -26.13 1.98 -2.51
C ILE A 206 -26.08 1.33 -3.90
N ARG A 207 -25.22 0.32 -4.09
CA ARG A 207 -25.11 -0.39 -5.37
C ARG A 207 -26.24 -1.35 -5.65
N ALA A 208 -26.86 -1.93 -4.62
CA ALA A 208 -28.03 -2.79 -4.79
C ALA A 208 -29.25 -1.99 -5.30
N ASP A 209 -29.27 -0.69 -5.03
CA ASP A 209 -30.32 0.24 -5.45
C ASP A 209 -30.02 0.91 -6.82
N GLU A 210 -28.88 0.64 -7.45
CA GLU A 210 -28.59 1.10 -8.81
C GLU A 210 -29.34 0.24 -9.85
N PRO A 211 -30.10 0.87 -10.77
CA PRO A 211 -30.99 0.19 -11.72
C PRO A 211 -30.28 -0.55 -12.87
#